data_AF-A0A7W8J7E7-F1
#
_entry.id   AF-A0A7W8J7E7-F1
#
_cell.length_a   1.000
_cell.length_b   1.000
_cell.length_c   1.000
_cell.angle_alpha   90.00
_cell.angle_beta   90.00
_cell.angle_gamma   90.00
#
_symmetry.space_group_name_H-M   'P 1'
#
loop_
_entity.id
_entity.type
_entity.pdbx_description
1 polymer ?
#
loop_
_entity_poly.entity_id
_entity_poly.type
_entity_poly.pdbx_seq_one_letter_code
_entity_poly.pdbx_strand_id
1 'polypeptide(L)' 'MANFEEQLTALESVVEKLERGDLSLDDSVHLFEEGLKLSNACKKELEAAEGRIQVLVEQGRNAMRVVDLDVEKDAKTG' A
#
# COMPACT_ATOMS: atom_id res chain seq x y z
N MET A 1 0.02 -10.64 3.88
CA MET A 1 -0.92 -10.51 2.75
C MET A 1 -2.26 -11.17 3.05
N ALA A 2 -2.31 -12.35 3.68
CA ALA A 2 -3.57 -12.94 4.17
C ALA A 2 -4.44 -11.94 4.96
N ASN A 3 -3.82 -11.15 5.85
CA ASN A 3 -4.51 -10.12 6.63
C ASN A 3 -5.22 -9.06 5.76
N PHE A 4 -4.66 -8.64 4.61
CA PHE A 4 -5.30 -7.63 3.75
C PHE A 4 -6.53 -8.20 3.05
N GLU A 5 -6.38 -9.38 2.43
CA GLU A 5 -7.48 -10.05 1.72
C GLU A 5 -8.64 -10.36 2.69
N GLU A 6 -8.33 -10.83 3.90
CA GLU A 6 -9.34 -11.10 4.94
C GLU A 6 -10.11 -9.83 5.33
N GLN A 7 -9.41 -8.71 5.52
CA GLN A 7 -10.04 -7.42 5.85
C GLN A 7 -10.86 -6.86 4.68
N LEU A 8 -10.40 -7.07 3.45
CA LEU A 8 -11.12 -6.65 2.25
C LEU A 8 -12.41 -7.46 2.07
N THR A 9 -12.34 -8.78 2.20
CA THR A 9 -13.53 -9.65 2.16
C THR A 9 -14.53 -9.29 3.27
N ALA A 10 -14.06 -8.99 4.48
CA ALA A 10 -14.93 -8.54 5.56
C ALA A 10 -15.62 -7.21 5.21
N LEU A 11 -14.88 -6.26 4.63
CA LEU A 11 -15.42 -4.97 4.20
C LEU A 11 -16.47 -5.13 3.11
N GLU A 12 -16.23 -5.99 2.12
CA GLU A 12 -17.18 -6.30 1.04
C GLU A 12 -18.49 -6.87 1.62
N SER A 13 -18.40 -7.78 2.58
CA SER A 13 -19.57 -8.33 3.28
C SER A 13 -20.35 -7.24 4.05
N VAL A 14 -19.65 -6.29 4.69
CA VAL A 14 -20.30 -5.15 5.36
C VAL A 14 -21.05 -4.28 4.35
N VAL A 15 -20.42 -3.94 3.22
CA VAL A 15 -21.05 -3.15 2.15
C VAL A 15 -22.28 -3.86 1.60
N GLU A 16 -22.17 -5.16 1.30
CA GLU A 16 -23.29 -5.95 0.78
C GLU A 16 -24.48 -5.97 1.76
N LYS A 17 -24.22 -6.03 3.08
CA LYS A 17 -25.27 -5.93 4.11
C LYS A 17 -25.91 -4.54 4.13
N LEU A 18 -25.12 -3.48 4.06
CA LEU A 18 -25.63 -2.10 4.02
C LEU A 18 -26.49 -1.85 2.78
N GLU A 19 -26.13 -2.43 1.63
CA GLU A 19 -26.86 -2.27 0.36
C GLU A 19 -28.19 -3.03 0.32
N ARG A 20 -28.34 -4.13 1.10
CA ARG A 20 -29.61 -4.88 1.18
C ARG A 20 -30.76 -4.05 1.75
N GLY A 21 -30.47 -3.09 2.63
CA GLY A 21 -31.45 -2.10 3.11
C GLY A 21 -32.55 -2.65 4.03
N ASP A 22 -32.42 -3.89 4.51
CA ASP A 22 -33.34 -4.56 5.45
C ASP A 22 -32.89 -4.45 6.92
N LEU A 23 -32.01 -3.49 7.22
CA LEU A 23 -31.39 -3.29 8.52
C LEU A 23 -32.16 -2.28 9.37
N SER A 24 -32.11 -2.46 10.69
CA SER A 24 -32.52 -1.39 11.62
C SER A 24 -31.54 -0.21 11.55
N LEU A 25 -31.94 0.94 12.09
CA LEU A 25 -31.06 2.11 12.16
C LEU A 25 -29.80 1.81 13.00
N ASP A 26 -29.96 1.10 14.12
CA ASP A 26 -28.86 0.76 15.02
C ASP A 26 -27.86 -0.18 14.34
N ASP A 27 -28.37 -1.22 13.65
CA ASP A 27 -27.54 -2.16 12.89
C ASP A 27 -26.81 -1.45 11.73
N SER A 28 -27.50 -0.51 11.06
CA SER A 28 -26.91 0.27 9.97
C SER A 28 -25.75 1.14 10.47
N VAL A 29 -25.91 1.78 11.64
CA VAL A 29 -24.84 2.58 12.26
C VAL A 29 -23.68 1.67 12.68
N HIS A 30 -23.96 0.51 13.27
CA HIS A 30 -22.92 -0.44 13.69
C HIS A 30 -22.09 -0.95 12.51
N LEU A 31 -22.76 -1.39 11.44
CA LEU A 31 -22.11 -1.86 10.22
C LEU A 31 -21.30 -0.75 9.54
N PHE A 32 -21.80 0.49 9.55
CA PHE A 32 -21.05 1.62 9.02
C PHE A 32 -19.75 1.88 9.80
N GLU A 33 -19.80 1.84 11.14
CA GLU A 33 -18.60 1.96 11.97
C GLU A 33 -17.59 0.82 11.73
N GLU A 34 -18.08 -0.41 11.58
CA GLU A 34 -17.25 -1.57 11.23
C GLU A 34 -16.59 -1.39 9.87
N GLY A 35 -17.36 -0.98 8.85
CA GLY A 35 -16.87 -0.70 7.51
C GLY A 35 -15.80 0.39 7.49
N LEU A 36 -15.96 1.45 8.29
CA LEU A 36 -14.94 2.49 8.46
C LEU A 36 -13.64 1.94 9.06
N LYS A 37 -13.73 1.06 10.05
CA LYS A 37 -12.54 0.44 10.67
C LYS A 37 -11.79 -0.43 9.67
N LEU A 38 -12.52 -1.29 8.95
CA LEU A 38 -11.94 -2.18 7.94
C LEU A 38 -11.32 -1.40 6.78
N SER A 39 -12.02 -0.39 6.25
CA SER A 39 -11.51 0.48 5.18
C SER A 39 -10.21 1.18 5.57
N ASN A 40 -10.14 1.74 6.78
CA ASN A 40 -8.90 2.35 7.28
C ASN A 40 -7.75 1.36 7.44
N ALA A 41 -8.06 0.13 7.82
CA ALA A 41 -7.04 -0.89 8.00
C ALA A 41 -6.50 -1.40 6.65
N CYS A 42 -7.37 -1.63 5.66
CA CYS A 42 -6.97 -1.89 4.28
C CYS A 42 -6.07 -0.78 3.72
N LYS A 43 -6.45 0.49 3.93
CA LYS A 43 -5.65 1.65 3.50
C LYS A 43 -4.24 1.62 4.11
N LYS A 44 -4.10 1.36 5.41
CA LYS A 44 -2.80 1.28 6.09
C LYS A 44 -1.90 0.17 5.52
N GLU A 45 -2.46 -0.99 5.20
CA GLU A 45 -1.71 -2.09 4.60
C GLU A 45 -1.22 -1.72 3.18
N LEU A 46 -2.07 -1.04 2.39
CA LEU A 46 -1.68 -0.53 1.07
C LEU A 46 -0.57 0.53 1.16
N GLU A 47 -0.69 1.50 2.07
CA GLU A 47 0.35 2.51 2.31
C GLU A 47 1.69 1.87 2.73
N ALA A 48 1.64 0.84 3.58
CA ALA A 48 2.83 0.09 3.99
C ALA A 48 3.46 -0.66 2.81
N ALA A 49 2.65 -1.25 1.93
CA ALA A 49 3.13 -1.92 0.72
C ALA A 49 3.75 -0.93 -0.27
N GLU A 50 3.10 0.22 -0.51
CA GLU A 50 3.60 1.30 -1.35
C GLU A 50 4.97 1.80 -0.85
N GLY A 51 5.09 2.06 0.45
CA GLY A 51 6.35 2.50 1.05
C GLY A 51 7.48 1.47 0.86
N ARG A 52 7.19 0.17 0.98
CA ARG A 52 8.18 -0.89 0.71
C ARG A 52 8.62 -0.89 -0.77
N ILE A 53 7.68 -0.73 -1.69
CA ILE A 53 7.98 -0.65 -3.13
C ILE A 53 8.87 0.56 -3.41
N GLN A 54 8.55 1.73 -2.85
CA GLN A 54 9.32 2.95 -3.05
C GLN A 54 10.77 2.79 -2.57
N VAL A 55 10.99 2.17 -1.39
CA VAL A 55 12.34 1.89 -0.88
C VAL A 55 13.11 0.97 -1.83
N LEU A 56 12.49 -0.09 -2.34
CA LEU A 56 13.13 -1.02 -3.27
C LEU A 56 13.51 -0.35 -4.60
N VAL A 57 12.65 0.52 -5.12
CA VAL A 57 12.90 1.28 -6.34
C VAL A 57 14.08 2.25 -6.15
N GLU A 58 14.11 2.99 -5.04
CA GLU A 58 15.21 3.92 -4.75
C GLU A 58 16.54 3.18 -4.52
N GLN A 59 16.52 2.00 -3.87
CA GLN A 59 17.72 1.16 -3.73
C GLN A 59 18.22 0.65 -5.07
N GLY A 60 17.34 0.17 -5.95
CA GLY A 60 17.71 -0.26 -7.30
C GLY A 60 18.29 0.89 -8.14
N ARG A 61 17.73 2.10 -8.02
CA ARG A 61 18.25 3.31 -8.64
C ARG A 61 19.62 3.69 -8.11
N ASN A 62 19.86 3.57 -6.80
CA ASN A 62 21.15 3.89 -6.20
C ASN A 62 22.22 2.85 -6.57
N ALA A 63 21.85 1.57 -6.69
CA ALA A 63 22.72 0.52 -7.23
C ALA A 63 23.11 0.75 -8.70
N MET A 64 22.29 1.52 -9.45
CA MET A 64 22.57 1.90 -10.84
C MET A 64 23.33 3.23 -10.98
N ARG A 65 23.50 4.00 -9.91
CA ARG A 65 24.36 5.19 -9.94
C ARG A 65 25.82 4.77 -9.86
N VAL A 66 26.38 4.57 -11.04
CA VAL A 66 27.73 4.92 -11.45
C VAL A 66 28.77 4.57 -10.38
N VAL A 67 29.39 3.38 -10.51
CA VAL A 67 30.82 3.26 -10.21
C VAL A 67 31.45 4.44 -10.94
N ASP A 68 31.93 5.43 -10.19
CA ASP A 68 32.68 6.54 -10.74
C ASP A 68 33.71 5.91 -11.68
N LEU A 69 33.46 6.02 -12.99
CA LEU A 69 34.45 5.69 -13.98
C LEU A 69 35.49 6.78 -13.79
N ASP A 70 36.48 6.49 -12.95
CA ASP A 70 37.74 7.21 -12.92
C ASP A 70 38.30 7.11 -14.34
N VAL A 71 37.91 8.07 -15.18
CA VAL A 71 38.56 8.32 -16.46
C VAL A 71 39.91 8.90 -16.06
N GLU A 72 40.85 8.00 -15.77
CA GLU A 72 42.26 8.27 -15.59
C GLU A 72 42.67 9.27 -16.68
N LYS A 73 43.08 10.44 -16.21
CA LYS A 73 43.40 11.59 -17.04
C LYS A 73 44.79 11.41 -17.66
N ASP A 74 44.95 10.35 -18.46
CA ASP A 74 46.18 10.09 -19.19
C ASP A 74 46.09 10.59 -20.62
N ALA A 75 46.54 11.82 -20.81
CA ALA A 75 47.28 12.21 -22.00
C ALA A 75 48.12 13.44 -21.66
N LYS A 76 49.21 13.22 -20.90
CA LYS A 76 50.41 14.01 -21.10
C LYS A 76 50.98 13.65 -22.47
N THR A 77 50.85 14.57 -23.41
CA THR A 77 51.77 14.70 -24.55
C THR A 77 51.80 16.22 -24.77
N GLY A 78 52.85 16.92 -24.35
CA GLY A 78 54.21 16.78 -24.86
C GLY A 78 54.44 17.99 -25.74
#